data_AF-A0A7W9DLU0-F1
#
_entry.id   AF-A0A7W9DLU0-F1
#
_cell.length_a   1.000
_cell.length_b   1.000
_cell.length_c   1.000
_cell.angle_alpha   90.00
_cell.angle_beta   90.00
_cell.angle_gamma   90.00
#
_symmetry.space_group_name_H-M   'P 1'
#
loop_
_entity.id
_entity.type
_entity.pdbx_description
1 polymer ?
#
loop_
_entity_poly.entity_id
_entity_poly.type
_entity_poly.pdbx_seq_one_letter_code
_entity_poly.pdbx_strand_id
1 'polypeptide(L)'
;MIKISCPYDWVCGQEFTVEELSSHDRDFVISATAKKMKLIFIECPVCKVTFSYNPSTNESIASDMINPDQQVKKEPLRKTWKSFNTLLKRDQAEIPKIYLDYLLSEQFEAKLEVWKDQDSFELFSYDALREVVNIDGKDYVNARQLKGFALSLNELGQETNYLAKSIAIGQSGTSLLFIDSRDQDSLFIFHPDGGDTEKTNLSLKDLFDKHIK
;
A
#
# COMPACT_ATOMS: atom_id res chain seq x y z
N MET A 1 -27.97 28.99 20.90
CA MET A 1 -26.52 29.18 20.75
C MET A 1 -26.15 28.65 19.38
N ILE A 2 -25.53 29.47 18.52
CA ILE A 2 -25.11 29.02 17.18
C ILE A 2 -23.79 28.28 17.37
N LYS A 3 -23.78 26.98 17.05
CA LYS A 3 -22.57 26.17 17.01
C LYS A 3 -22.02 26.15 15.59
N ILE A 4 -20.72 26.36 15.47
CA ILE A 4 -19.99 26.37 14.21
C ILE A 4 -18.90 25.30 14.32
N SER A 5 -18.87 24.37 13.38
CA SER A 5 -17.86 23.31 13.35
C SER A 5 -16.82 23.61 12.28
N CYS A 6 -15.55 23.37 12.59
CA CYS A 6 -14.52 23.32 11.56
C CYS A 6 -14.88 22.18 10.57
N PRO A 7 -15.02 22.44 9.27
CA PRO A 7 -15.52 21.45 8.30
C PRO A 7 -14.51 20.31 8.00
N TYR A 8 -13.30 20.37 8.57
CA TYR A 8 -12.25 19.39 8.38
C TYR A 8 -11.86 18.77 9.72
N ASP A 9 -12.50 17.64 10.04
CA ASP A 9 -12.28 16.92 11.30
C ASP A 9 -10.85 16.44 11.48
N TRP A 10 -10.18 16.10 10.37
CA TRP A 10 -8.78 15.70 10.33
C TRP A 10 -7.79 16.85 10.59
N VAL A 11 -8.24 18.11 10.51
CA VAL A 11 -7.44 19.28 10.90
C VAL A 11 -7.64 19.60 12.39
N CYS A 12 -8.89 19.74 12.81
CA CYS A 12 -9.20 19.89 14.25
C CYS A 12 -10.61 19.44 14.63
N GLY A 13 -11.58 19.51 13.70
CA GLY A 13 -12.98 19.15 13.95
C GLY A 13 -13.65 19.87 15.10
N GLN A 14 -13.05 20.94 15.62
CA GLN A 14 -13.55 21.58 16.82
C GLN A 14 -14.83 22.35 16.53
N GLU A 15 -15.79 22.21 17.44
CA GLU A 15 -16.94 23.09 17.53
C GLU A 15 -16.58 24.32 18.34
N PHE A 16 -17.01 25.49 17.87
CA PHE A 16 -16.95 26.73 18.61
C PHE A 16 -18.27 27.49 18.50
N THR A 17 -18.51 28.36 19.46
CA THR A 17 -19.69 29.22 19.51
C THR A 17 -19.34 30.65 19.08
N VAL A 18 -20.37 31.43 18.79
CA VAL A 18 -20.23 32.82 18.36
C VAL A 18 -19.60 33.71 19.44
N GLU A 19 -19.67 33.29 20.71
CA GLU A 19 -19.04 33.95 21.85
C GLU A 19 -17.51 33.78 21.89
N GLU A 20 -16.98 32.73 21.25
CA GLU A 20 -15.55 32.43 21.18
C GLU A 20 -14.84 33.18 20.03
N LEU A 21 -15.60 33.92 19.23
CA LEU A 21 -15.10 34.77 18.15
C LEU A 21 -14.56 36.11 18.68
N SER A 22 -13.75 36.78 17.85
CA SER A 22 -13.40 38.17 18.08
C SER A 22 -14.67 39.04 18.13
N SER A 23 -14.63 40.18 18.81
CA SER A 23 -15.80 41.08 18.87
C SER A 23 -16.28 41.52 17.49
N HIS A 24 -15.35 41.71 16.55
CA HIS A 24 -15.66 42.08 15.17
C HIS A 24 -16.39 40.95 14.42
N ASP A 25 -15.85 39.74 14.45
CA ASP A 25 -16.42 38.60 13.73
C ASP A 25 -17.76 38.19 14.33
N ARG A 26 -17.89 38.29 15.66
CA ARG A 26 -19.14 38.06 16.38
C ARG A 26 -20.26 38.97 15.88
N ASP A 27 -20.00 40.27 15.84
CA ASP A 27 -21.00 41.27 15.42
C ASP A 27 -21.38 41.06 13.94
N PHE A 28 -20.42 40.69 13.11
CA PHE A 28 -20.64 40.34 11.71
C PHE A 28 -21.54 39.10 11.54
N VAL A 29 -21.26 38.00 12.26
CA VAL A 29 -22.05 36.76 12.20
C VAL A 29 -23.49 36.99 12.67
N ILE A 30 -23.69 37.75 13.75
CA ILE A 30 -25.03 38.07 14.27
C ILE A 30 -25.81 38.88 13.23
N SER A 31 -25.22 39.94 12.68
CA SER A 31 -25.84 40.79 11.64
C SER A 31 -26.18 40.01 10.37
N ALA A 32 -25.26 39.20 9.87
CA ALA A 32 -25.45 38.41 8.66
C ALA A 32 -26.52 37.33 8.83
N THR A 33 -26.58 36.68 10.00
CA THR A 33 -27.62 35.69 10.34
C THR A 33 -28.99 36.34 10.40
N ALA A 34 -29.11 37.52 11.05
CA ALA A 34 -30.35 38.29 11.07
C ALA A 34 -30.83 38.67 9.65
N LYS A 35 -29.90 38.91 8.73
CA LYS A 35 -30.15 39.22 7.31
C LYS A 35 -30.26 37.99 6.40
N LYS A 36 -30.20 36.76 6.93
CA LYS A 36 -30.23 35.50 6.18
C LYS A 36 -29.16 35.41 5.08
N MET A 37 -27.98 35.97 5.33
CA MET A 37 -26.86 35.94 4.39
C MET A 37 -26.10 34.61 4.46
N LYS A 38 -25.50 34.19 3.36
CA LYS A 38 -24.50 33.11 3.36
C LYS A 38 -23.17 33.65 3.88
N LEU A 39 -22.57 32.91 4.79
CA LEU A 39 -21.30 33.24 5.42
C LEU A 39 -20.25 32.20 5.03
N ILE A 40 -19.02 32.66 4.83
CA ILE A 40 -17.87 31.80 4.55
C ILE A 40 -16.75 32.23 5.49
N PHE A 41 -16.24 31.28 6.26
CA PHE A 41 -15.02 31.45 7.03
C PHE A 41 -13.86 30.98 6.16
N ILE A 42 -12.93 31.90 5.89
CA ILE A 42 -11.67 31.58 5.18
C ILE A 42 -10.56 31.17 6.14
N GLU A 43 -10.79 31.22 7.46
CA GLU A 43 -9.86 30.77 8.49
C GLU A 43 -10.65 30.19 9.68
N CYS A 44 -10.16 29.11 10.27
CA CYS A 44 -10.73 28.59 11.53
C CYS A 44 -10.23 29.43 12.72
N PRO A 45 -11.11 30.01 13.55
CA PRO A 45 -10.69 30.85 14.67
C PRO A 45 -9.93 30.06 15.75
N VAL A 46 -10.13 28.74 15.80
CA VAL A 46 -9.50 27.81 16.76
C VAL A 46 -8.14 27.35 16.26
N CYS A 47 -8.08 26.64 15.12
CA CYS A 47 -6.83 26.05 14.62
C CYS A 47 -6.05 26.94 13.65
N LYS A 48 -6.57 28.12 13.31
CA LYS A 48 -5.93 29.11 12.43
C LYS A 48 -5.64 28.63 11.00
N VAL A 49 -6.17 27.48 10.62
CA VAL A 49 -6.05 26.96 9.25
C VAL A 49 -6.89 27.80 8.31
N THR A 50 -6.25 28.26 7.24
CA THR A 50 -6.88 29.00 6.15
C THR A 50 -7.52 28.02 5.17
N PHE A 51 -8.62 28.43 4.56
CA PHE A 51 -9.36 27.68 3.56
C PHE A 51 -9.42 28.48 2.27
N SER A 52 -9.16 27.82 1.15
CA SER A 52 -9.50 28.31 -0.18
C SER A 52 -10.96 27.97 -0.47
N TYR A 53 -11.71 28.91 -1.04
CA TYR A 53 -13.11 28.71 -1.41
C TYR A 53 -13.31 28.92 -2.91
N ASN A 54 -13.91 27.94 -3.58
CA ASN A 54 -14.29 28.02 -4.98
C ASN A 54 -15.76 28.45 -5.09
N PRO A 55 -16.06 29.71 -5.48
CA PRO A 55 -17.44 30.18 -5.60
C PRO A 55 -18.21 29.50 -6.74
N SER A 56 -17.52 28.95 -7.74
CA SER A 56 -18.17 28.30 -8.89
C SER A 56 -18.69 26.90 -8.55
N THR A 57 -18.01 26.16 -7.66
CA THR A 57 -18.43 24.82 -7.21
C THR A 57 -19.08 24.82 -5.82
N ASN A 58 -19.03 25.95 -5.09
CA ASN A 58 -19.49 26.08 -3.72
C ASN A 58 -18.79 25.08 -2.77
N GLU A 59 -17.51 24.84 -3.02
CA GLU A 59 -16.64 23.96 -2.24
C GLU A 59 -15.52 24.76 -1.59
N SER A 60 -15.09 24.33 -0.41
CA SER A 60 -13.86 24.81 0.22
C SER A 60 -12.80 23.71 0.19
N ILE A 61 -11.54 24.08 0.30
CA ILE A 61 -10.41 23.16 0.49
C ILE A 61 -9.47 23.81 1.51
N ALA A 62 -8.98 23.04 2.49
CA ALA A 62 -7.93 23.50 3.40
C ALA A 62 -6.67 23.88 2.61
N SER A 63 -6.25 25.14 2.74
CA SER A 63 -5.07 25.66 2.05
C SER A 63 -3.84 24.88 2.53
N ASP A 64 -3.02 24.40 1.60
CA ASP A 64 -1.70 23.79 1.84
C ASP A 64 -1.66 22.54 2.76
N MET A 65 -2.81 21.94 3.07
CA MET A 65 -2.90 20.72 3.87
C MET A 65 -3.54 19.58 3.09
N ILE A 66 -2.77 18.52 2.86
CA ILE A 66 -3.27 17.27 2.27
C ILE A 66 -3.99 16.50 3.40
N ASN A 67 -5.28 16.22 3.24
CA ASN A 67 -5.96 15.28 4.12
C ASN A 67 -5.27 13.90 4.01
N PRO A 68 -4.65 13.37 5.07
CA PRO A 68 -3.96 12.07 5.03
C PRO A 68 -4.90 10.92 4.65
N ASP A 69 -6.20 11.05 4.95
CA ASP A 69 -7.23 10.06 4.58
C ASP A 69 -7.74 10.23 3.14
N GLN A 70 -7.42 11.34 2.46
CA GLN A 70 -7.66 11.55 1.02
C GLN A 70 -6.47 11.16 0.15
N GLN A 71 -5.54 10.33 0.64
CA GLN A 71 -4.87 9.45 -0.32
C GLN A 71 -5.96 8.58 -0.95
N VAL A 72 -6.52 9.05 -2.07
CA VAL A 72 -7.25 8.22 -3.01
C VAL A 72 -6.35 7.01 -3.19
N LYS A 73 -6.78 5.86 -2.65
CA LYS A 73 -6.10 4.59 -2.87
C LYS A 73 -6.15 4.37 -4.37
N LYS A 74 -5.17 4.91 -5.10
CA LYS A 74 -4.98 4.65 -6.51
C LYS A 74 -4.87 3.14 -6.56
N GLU A 75 -5.78 2.52 -7.31
CA GLU A 75 -5.68 1.08 -7.52
C GLU A 75 -4.25 0.78 -7.97
N PRO A 76 -3.60 -0.24 -7.37
CA PRO A 76 -2.22 -0.53 -7.70
C PRO A 76 -2.10 -0.80 -9.20
N LEU A 77 -1.09 -0.20 -9.83
CA LEU A 77 -0.86 -0.37 -11.26
C LEU A 77 -0.57 -1.84 -11.54
N ARG A 78 -1.39 -2.50 -12.36
CA ARG A 78 -1.24 -3.94 -12.66
C ARG A 78 -0.89 -4.17 -14.12
N LYS A 79 0.03 -5.12 -14.37
CA LYS A 79 0.26 -5.62 -15.74
C LYS A 79 -0.89 -6.52 -16.19
N THR A 80 -1.25 -6.40 -17.46
CA THR A 80 -2.19 -7.33 -18.11
C THR A 80 -1.61 -8.75 -18.13
N TRP A 81 -2.47 -9.76 -18.17
CA TRP A 81 -2.06 -11.16 -18.22
C TRP A 81 -1.05 -11.46 -19.33
N LYS A 82 -1.31 -10.95 -20.54
CA LYS A 82 -0.40 -11.11 -21.69
C LYS A 82 0.96 -10.47 -21.41
N SER A 83 0.98 -9.24 -20.88
CA SER A 83 2.23 -8.54 -20.57
C SER A 83 3.02 -9.23 -19.46
N PHE A 84 2.33 -9.71 -18.43
CA PHE A 84 2.93 -10.44 -17.33
C PHE A 84 3.58 -11.75 -17.80
N ASN A 85 2.88 -12.57 -18.57
CA ASN A 85 3.44 -13.82 -19.08
C ASN A 85 4.61 -13.61 -20.06
N THR A 86 4.54 -12.58 -20.91
CA THR A 86 5.67 -12.20 -21.76
C THR A 86 6.88 -11.78 -20.92
N LEU A 87 6.66 -11.03 -19.84
CA LEU A 87 7.71 -10.62 -18.91
C LEU A 87 8.37 -11.83 -18.23
N LEU A 88 7.59 -12.77 -17.71
CA LEU A 88 8.09 -13.99 -17.08
C LEU A 88 8.96 -14.81 -18.04
N LYS A 89 8.47 -15.02 -19.27
CA LYS A 89 9.24 -15.73 -20.32
C LYS A 89 10.55 -15.04 -20.67
N ARG A 90 10.52 -13.72 -20.87
CA ARG A 90 11.74 -12.92 -21.13
C ARG A 90 12.75 -13.06 -20.00
N ASP A 91 12.25 -13.09 -18.78
CA ASP A 91 13.06 -13.13 -17.56
C ASP A 91 13.49 -14.55 -17.16
N GLN A 92 13.13 -15.58 -17.95
CA GLN A 92 13.36 -17.00 -17.65
C GLN A 92 12.86 -17.41 -16.26
N ALA A 93 11.76 -16.81 -15.83
CA ALA A 93 11.12 -17.09 -14.56
C ALA A 93 9.79 -17.78 -14.82
N GLU A 94 9.50 -18.80 -14.03
CA GLU A 94 8.31 -19.64 -14.20
C GLU A 94 7.58 -19.74 -12.88
N ILE A 95 6.26 -19.55 -12.93
CA ILE A 95 5.39 -19.87 -11.80
C ILE A 95 5.12 -21.37 -11.89
N PRO A 96 5.56 -22.18 -10.91
CA PRO A 96 5.31 -23.62 -10.95
C PRO A 96 3.84 -23.90 -11.11
N LYS A 97 3.49 -24.83 -12.00
CA LYS A 97 2.09 -25.13 -12.33
C LYS A 97 1.27 -25.43 -11.08
N ILE A 98 1.84 -26.19 -10.14
CA ILE A 98 1.17 -26.55 -8.89
C ILE A 98 0.80 -25.33 -8.03
N TYR A 99 1.66 -24.31 -8.02
CA TYR A 99 1.39 -23.05 -7.32
C TYR A 99 0.37 -22.19 -8.07
N LEU A 100 0.43 -22.19 -9.42
CA LEU A 100 -0.59 -21.51 -10.23
C LEU A 100 -1.98 -22.13 -10.02
N ASP A 101 -2.07 -23.45 -9.98
CA ASP A 101 -3.32 -24.17 -9.72
C ASP A 101 -3.85 -23.82 -8.31
N TYR A 102 -2.97 -23.75 -7.30
CA TYR A 102 -3.32 -23.29 -5.95
C TYR A 102 -3.85 -21.85 -5.93
N LEU A 103 -3.17 -20.90 -6.57
CA LEU A 103 -3.56 -19.48 -6.66
C LEU A 103 -4.94 -19.27 -7.29
N LEU A 104 -5.35 -20.15 -8.19
CA LEU A 104 -6.62 -20.08 -8.90
C LEU A 104 -7.73 -20.92 -8.24
N SER A 105 -7.40 -21.65 -7.17
CA SER A 105 -8.33 -22.51 -6.45
C SER A 105 -9.08 -21.77 -5.35
N GLU A 106 -10.20 -22.33 -4.91
CA GLU A 106 -10.93 -21.86 -3.73
C GLU A 106 -10.17 -22.12 -2.40
N GLN A 107 -9.07 -22.87 -2.44
CA GLN A 107 -8.24 -23.19 -1.28
C GLN A 107 -7.14 -22.14 -1.04
N PHE A 108 -7.02 -21.13 -1.90
CA PHE A 108 -6.01 -20.09 -1.72
C PHE A 108 -6.22 -19.34 -0.40
N GLU A 109 -5.18 -19.34 0.43
CA GLU A 109 -5.16 -18.59 1.67
C GLU A 109 -4.10 -17.51 1.61
N ALA A 110 -4.53 -16.25 1.79
CA ALA A 110 -3.64 -15.11 1.72
C ALA A 110 -2.66 -15.01 2.90
N LYS A 111 -2.78 -15.86 3.93
CA LYS A 111 -1.90 -15.82 5.11
C LYS A 111 -1.18 -17.15 5.29
N LEU A 112 0.14 -17.08 5.45
CA LEU A 112 0.99 -18.22 5.71
C LEU A 112 1.84 -17.99 6.96
N GLU A 113 1.71 -18.87 7.95
CA GLU A 113 2.63 -18.92 9.09
C GLU A 113 3.85 -19.77 8.72
N VAL A 114 5.03 -19.14 8.65
CA VAL A 114 6.30 -19.85 8.43
C VAL A 114 6.91 -20.29 9.77
N TRP A 115 6.84 -19.43 10.78
CA TRP A 115 7.29 -19.70 12.15
C TRP A 115 6.24 -19.26 13.16
N LYS A 116 6.11 -20.01 14.27
CA LYS A 116 5.06 -19.80 15.27
C LYS A 116 5.16 -18.48 16.04
N ASP A 117 6.36 -17.92 16.13
CA ASP A 117 6.65 -16.74 16.94
C ASP A 117 6.95 -15.49 16.08
N GLN A 118 6.57 -15.50 14.80
CA GLN A 118 6.77 -14.39 13.87
C GLN A 118 5.48 -14.03 13.12
N ASP A 119 5.47 -12.82 12.57
CA ASP A 119 4.37 -12.34 11.75
C ASP A 119 4.15 -13.24 10.53
N SER A 120 2.88 -13.57 10.26
CA SER A 120 2.50 -14.33 9.09
C SER A 120 2.87 -13.59 7.81
N PHE A 121 3.28 -14.33 6.79
CA PHE A 121 3.44 -13.79 5.45
C PHE A 121 2.07 -13.62 4.79
N GLU A 122 1.89 -12.47 4.12
CA GLU A 122 0.78 -12.25 3.22
C GLU A 122 1.16 -12.76 1.82
N LEU A 123 0.52 -13.84 1.37
CA LEU A 123 0.71 -14.39 0.03
C LEU A 123 0.05 -13.50 -1.01
N PHE A 124 0.78 -13.26 -2.10
CA PHE A 124 0.28 -12.52 -3.24
C PHE A 124 -0.76 -13.34 -3.98
N SER A 125 -1.98 -12.80 -4.06
CA SER A 125 -2.98 -13.26 -5.01
C SER A 125 -2.46 -13.19 -6.45
N TYR A 126 -3.15 -13.85 -7.38
CA TYR A 126 -2.79 -13.77 -8.80
C TYR A 126 -2.80 -12.32 -9.36
N ASP A 127 -3.64 -11.45 -8.81
CA ASP A 127 -3.65 -10.03 -9.14
C ASP A 127 -2.47 -9.30 -8.53
N ALA A 128 -2.20 -9.56 -7.24
CA ALA A 128 -1.09 -8.96 -6.51
C ALA A 128 0.26 -9.31 -7.15
N LEU A 129 0.47 -10.54 -7.64
CA LEU A 129 1.69 -10.92 -8.35
C LEU A 129 2.02 -10.03 -9.57
N ARG A 130 0.99 -9.41 -10.16
CA ARG A 130 1.08 -8.56 -11.36
C ARG A 130 1.13 -7.07 -11.05
N GLU A 131 0.96 -6.70 -9.79
CA GLU A 131 1.07 -5.31 -9.33
C GLU A 131 2.50 -4.82 -9.49
N VAL A 132 2.61 -3.58 -9.93
CA VAL A 132 3.87 -2.89 -10.15
C VAL A 132 4.37 -2.33 -8.83
N VAL A 133 5.64 -2.59 -8.56
CA VAL A 133 6.37 -2.11 -7.39
C VAL A 133 7.70 -1.52 -7.81
N ASN A 134 8.13 -0.50 -7.08
CA ASN A 134 9.36 0.21 -7.39
C ASN A 134 10.48 -0.31 -6.48
N ILE A 135 11.55 -0.82 -7.08
CA ILE A 135 12.77 -1.24 -6.40
C ILE A 135 13.90 -0.38 -6.95
N ASP A 136 14.53 0.43 -6.10
CA ASP A 136 15.63 1.34 -6.45
C ASP A 136 15.37 2.21 -7.69
N GLY A 137 14.16 2.78 -7.78
CA GLY A 137 13.77 3.66 -8.88
C GLY A 137 13.38 2.94 -10.17
N LYS A 138 13.38 1.60 -10.19
CA LYS A 138 12.96 0.78 -11.34
C LYS A 138 11.69 0.02 -11.04
N ASP A 139 10.80 -0.03 -12.03
CA ASP A 139 9.51 -0.72 -11.90
C ASP A 139 9.64 -2.22 -12.19
N TYR A 140 9.24 -3.02 -11.22
CA TYR A 140 9.08 -4.46 -11.30
C TYR A 140 7.62 -4.84 -11.06
N VAL A 141 7.30 -6.12 -11.19
CA VAL A 141 6.05 -6.68 -10.64
C VAL A 141 6.36 -7.43 -9.36
N ASN A 142 5.39 -7.58 -8.46
CA ASN A 142 5.58 -8.29 -7.19
C ASN A 142 6.27 -9.64 -7.34
N ALA A 143 5.86 -10.45 -8.33
CA ALA A 143 6.47 -11.74 -8.62
C ALA A 143 7.98 -11.69 -8.93
N ARG A 144 8.50 -10.51 -9.31
CA ARG A 144 9.85 -10.26 -9.83
C ARG A 144 10.64 -9.24 -9.03
N GLN A 145 10.20 -8.92 -7.81
CA GLN A 145 10.95 -8.05 -6.90
C GLN A 145 12.38 -8.52 -6.67
N LEU A 146 12.59 -9.83 -6.52
CA LEU A 146 13.91 -10.42 -6.34
C LEU A 146 14.86 -10.18 -7.51
N LYS A 147 14.35 -9.97 -8.73
CA LYS A 147 15.19 -9.54 -9.85
C LYS A 147 15.71 -8.12 -9.67
N GLY A 148 14.90 -7.23 -9.10
CA GLY A 148 15.34 -5.88 -8.72
C GLY A 148 16.45 -5.95 -7.70
N PHE A 149 16.19 -6.60 -6.56
CA PHE A 149 17.17 -6.75 -5.49
C PHE A 149 18.45 -7.47 -5.94
N ALA A 150 18.36 -8.55 -6.70
CA ALA A 150 19.52 -9.27 -7.21
C ALA A 150 20.41 -8.40 -8.12
N LEU A 151 19.82 -7.49 -8.91
CA LEU A 151 20.61 -6.54 -9.71
C LEU A 151 21.38 -5.57 -8.81
N SER A 152 20.71 -5.01 -7.80
CA SER A 152 21.35 -4.12 -6.82
C SER A 152 22.45 -4.84 -6.02
N LEU A 153 22.25 -6.10 -5.63
CA LEU A 153 23.26 -6.91 -4.93
C LEU A 153 24.44 -7.34 -5.82
N ASN A 154 24.18 -7.66 -7.09
CA ASN A 154 25.23 -7.97 -8.06
C ASN A 154 26.14 -6.76 -8.32
N GLU A 155 25.59 -5.54 -8.32
CA GLU A 155 26.39 -4.29 -8.38
C GLU A 155 27.33 -4.15 -7.17
N LEU A 156 26.99 -4.77 -6.05
CA LEU A 156 27.83 -4.87 -4.83
C LEU A 156 28.75 -6.11 -4.81
N GLY A 157 28.79 -6.91 -5.88
CA GLY A 157 29.69 -8.05 -6.04
C GLY A 157 29.21 -9.36 -5.41
N GLN A 158 27.92 -9.48 -5.04
CA GLN A 158 27.35 -10.73 -4.55
C GLN A 158 26.78 -11.56 -5.70
N GLU A 159 27.09 -12.86 -5.81
CA GLU A 159 26.49 -13.71 -6.84
C GLU A 159 25.08 -14.16 -6.48
N THR A 160 24.08 -13.46 -7.03
CA THR A 160 22.65 -13.68 -6.70
C THR A 160 21.82 -14.15 -7.90
N ASN A 161 22.46 -14.83 -8.86
CA ASN A 161 21.84 -15.25 -10.13
C ASN A 161 20.58 -16.12 -9.96
N TYR A 162 20.49 -16.92 -8.88
CA TYR A 162 19.30 -17.72 -8.57
C TYR A 162 18.15 -16.86 -8.02
N LEU A 163 18.45 -15.82 -7.22
CA LEU A 163 17.44 -14.87 -6.73
C LEU A 163 16.78 -14.15 -7.90
N ALA A 164 17.58 -13.72 -8.87
CA ALA A 164 17.06 -13.08 -10.07
C ALA A 164 16.09 -13.96 -10.86
N LYS A 165 16.14 -15.29 -10.76
CA LYS A 165 15.23 -16.22 -11.46
C LYS A 165 14.07 -16.71 -10.58
N SER A 166 14.16 -16.50 -9.28
CA SER A 166 13.16 -16.94 -8.30
C SER A 166 11.90 -16.08 -8.34
N ILE A 167 10.77 -16.64 -7.89
CA ILE A 167 9.47 -15.95 -7.88
C ILE A 167 9.13 -15.57 -6.45
N ALA A 168 8.97 -14.27 -6.19
CA ALA A 168 8.41 -13.81 -4.93
C ALA A 168 6.90 -14.10 -4.90
N ILE A 169 6.43 -14.68 -3.80
CA ILE A 169 5.06 -15.17 -3.64
C ILE A 169 4.33 -14.56 -2.45
N GLY A 170 5.02 -13.84 -1.58
CA GLY A 170 4.40 -13.13 -0.47
C GLY A 170 5.39 -12.23 0.25
N GLN A 171 4.90 -11.52 1.26
CA GLN A 171 5.71 -10.60 2.05
C GLN A 171 5.29 -10.55 3.52
N SER A 172 6.24 -10.25 4.40
CA SER A 172 6.00 -9.90 5.80
C SER A 172 6.93 -8.73 6.15
N GLY A 173 6.34 -7.56 6.38
CA GLY A 173 7.10 -6.31 6.44
C GLY A 173 7.89 -6.08 5.15
N THR A 174 9.21 -5.95 5.27
CA THR A 174 10.15 -5.83 4.12
C THR A 174 10.61 -7.18 3.57
N SER A 175 10.40 -8.28 4.31
CA SER A 175 10.89 -9.60 3.93
C SER A 175 10.01 -10.23 2.85
N LEU A 176 10.63 -10.91 1.89
CA LEU A 176 9.95 -11.55 0.77
C LEU A 176 10.01 -13.07 0.88
N LEU A 177 8.85 -13.73 0.85
CA LEU A 177 8.76 -15.17 0.67
C LEU A 177 8.85 -15.50 -0.83
N PHE A 178 9.64 -16.51 -1.19
CA PHE A 178 9.84 -16.87 -2.58
C PHE A 178 10.01 -18.36 -2.82
N ILE A 179 9.73 -18.78 -4.06
CA ILE A 179 10.01 -20.12 -4.57
C ILE A 179 11.40 -20.12 -5.19
N ASP A 180 12.27 -20.99 -4.71
CA ASP A 180 13.63 -21.11 -5.24
C ASP A 180 13.63 -21.61 -6.69
N SER A 181 14.25 -20.85 -7.58
CA SER A 181 14.38 -21.21 -8.99
C SER A 181 15.18 -22.50 -9.26
N ARG A 182 15.98 -22.98 -8.30
CA ARG A 182 16.85 -24.16 -8.47
C ARG A 182 16.10 -25.47 -8.40
N ASP A 183 15.06 -25.55 -7.57
CA ASP A 183 14.25 -26.76 -7.38
C ASP A 183 12.76 -26.54 -7.69
N GLN A 184 12.32 -25.28 -7.82
CA GLN A 184 10.94 -24.89 -8.09
C GLN A 184 9.93 -25.40 -7.05
N ASP A 185 10.38 -25.66 -5.82
CA ASP A 185 9.55 -26.26 -4.76
C ASP A 185 9.86 -25.69 -3.37
N SER A 186 11.13 -25.53 -3.00
CA SER A 186 11.52 -25.05 -1.68
C SER A 186 11.14 -23.58 -1.48
N LEU A 187 10.58 -23.26 -0.31
CA LEU A 187 10.29 -21.89 0.08
C LEU A 187 11.44 -21.28 0.88
N PHE A 188 11.81 -20.06 0.52
CA PHE A 188 12.87 -19.28 1.15
C PHE A 188 12.35 -17.89 1.47
N ILE A 189 13.02 -17.23 2.41
CA ILE A 189 12.79 -15.83 2.74
C ILE A 189 14.02 -15.04 2.31
N PHE A 190 13.79 -13.89 1.69
CA PHE A 190 14.82 -12.91 1.38
C PHE A 190 14.62 -11.70 2.28
N HIS A 191 15.70 -11.24 2.91
CA HIS A 191 15.71 -10.07 3.78
C HIS A 191 16.44 -8.92 3.08
N PRO A 192 15.71 -7.92 2.53
CA PRO A 192 16.35 -6.84 1.77
C PRO A 192 17.37 -6.02 2.58
N ASP A 193 17.15 -5.88 3.89
CA ASP A 193 18.00 -5.07 4.77
C ASP A 193 19.40 -5.69 4.95
N GLY A 194 19.51 -7.02 4.91
CA GLY A 194 20.77 -7.76 5.02
C GLY A 194 21.29 -8.32 3.69
N GLY A 195 20.41 -8.44 2.68
CA GLY A 195 20.70 -9.09 1.41
C GLY A 195 20.83 -10.61 1.50
N ASP A 196 20.50 -11.21 2.65
CA ASP A 196 20.61 -12.63 2.93
C ASP A 196 19.32 -13.40 2.64
N THR A 197 19.46 -14.72 2.57
CA THR A 197 18.34 -15.65 2.35
C THR A 197 18.30 -16.70 3.45
N GLU A 198 17.09 -16.98 3.92
CA GLU A 198 16.82 -18.03 4.91
C GLU A 198 15.97 -19.13 4.28
N LYS A 199 16.40 -20.39 4.45
CA LYS A 199 15.62 -21.54 3.98
C LYS A 199 14.54 -21.86 5.01
N THR A 200 13.29 -21.99 4.56
CA THR A 200 12.20 -22.45 5.42
C THR A 200 12.13 -23.98 5.45
N ASN A 201 11.34 -24.53 6.38
CA ASN A 201 10.99 -25.96 6.39
C ASN A 201 9.80 -26.29 5.49
N LEU A 202 9.33 -25.35 4.67
CA LEU A 202 8.14 -25.48 3.83
C LEU A 202 8.52 -25.67 2.36
N SER A 203 7.64 -26.38 1.66
CA SER A 203 7.60 -26.57 0.22
C SER A 203 6.29 -26.01 -0.34
N LEU A 204 6.14 -26.00 -1.66
CA LEU A 204 4.87 -25.63 -2.29
C LEU A 204 3.72 -26.53 -1.83
N LYS A 205 3.98 -27.81 -1.58
CA LYS A 205 2.95 -28.77 -1.14
C LYS A 205 2.33 -28.39 0.19
N ASP A 206 3.14 -27.87 1.11
CA ASP A 206 2.68 -27.47 2.43
C ASP A 206 1.69 -26.28 2.38
N LEU A 207 1.61 -25.56 1.25
CA LEU A 207 0.64 -24.47 1.07
C LEU A 207 -0.80 -24.96 0.89
N PHE A 208 -1.00 -26.18 0.38
CA PHE A 208 -2.32 -26.73 0.09
C PHE A 208 -2.60 -28.07 0.77
N ASP A 209 -1.58 -28.78 1.26
CA ASP A 209 -1.76 -29.97 2.12
C ASP A 209 -1.97 -29.57 3.59
N LYS A 210 -3.15 -29.03 3.92
CA LYS A 210 -3.55 -28.79 5.33
C LYS A 210 -3.92 -30.05 6.12
N HIS A 211 -3.39 -31.22 5.73
CA HIS A 211 -3.63 -32.49 6.41
C HIS A 211 -2.35 -33.18 6.92
N ILE A 212 -1.36 -32.45 7.43
CA ILE A 212 -0.36 -33.03 8.34
C ILE A 212 0.04 -32.04 9.44
N LYS A 213 -0.82 -31.88 10.46
CA LYS A 213 -0.47 -31.93 11.89
C LYS A 213 -1.71 -31.80 12.76
#